data_AF-A0A4Z1CJU8-F1
#
_entry.id   AF-A0A4Z1CJU8-F1
#
_cell.length_a   1.000
_cell.length_b   1.000
_cell.length_c   1.000
_cell.angle_alpha   90.00
_cell.angle_beta   90.00
_cell.angle_gamma   90.00
#
_symmetry.space_group_name_H-M   'P 1'
#
loop_
_entity.id
_entity.type
_entity.pdbx_description
1 polymer ?
#
loop_
_entity_poly.entity_id
_entity_poly.type
_entity_poly.pdbx_seq_one_letter_code
_entity_poly.pdbx_strand_id
1 'polypeptide(L)' 'WAGLMRAGLRDLRLHPDQFWALTPAELGLMLGLGPAGLPRMTRDRLAGLAARYPDAPGPSGARTDEPRGQDDGDG' A
#
# COMPACT_ATOMS: atom_id res chain seq x y z
N TRP A 1 -5.25 11.67 1.07
CA TRP A 1 -4.51 11.14 -0.08
C TRP A 1 -4.97 11.71 -1.42
N ALA A 2 -6.27 11.77 -1.74
CA ALA A 2 -6.74 12.35 -3.01
C ALA A 2 -6.18 13.75 -3.33
N GLY A 3 -6.05 14.63 -2.32
CA GLY A 3 -5.39 15.93 -2.49
C GLY A 3 -3.90 15.84 -2.84
N LEU A 4 -3.17 14.90 -2.23
CA LEU A 4 -1.76 14.63 -2.53
C LEU A 4 -1.58 14.05 -3.94
N MET A 5 -2.48 13.14 -4.35
CA MET A 5 -2.46 12.55 -5.69
C MET A 5 -2.79 13.57 -6.76
N ARG A 6 -3.74 14.48 -6.51
CA ARG A 6 -4.01 15.60 -7.42
C ARG A 6 -2.79 16.51 -7.53
N ALA A 7 -2.21 16.89 -6.41
CA ALA A 7 -1.02 17.73 -6.39
C ALA A 7 0.18 17.08 -7.10
N GLY A 8 0.46 15.80 -6.85
CA GLY A 8 1.60 15.09 -7.46
C GLY A 8 1.38 14.68 -8.92
N LEU A 9 0.25 14.04 -9.24
CA LEU A 9 -0.01 13.48 -10.57
C LEU A 9 -0.56 14.51 -11.56
N ARG A 10 -1.26 15.55 -11.09
CA ARG A 10 -1.86 16.58 -11.94
C ARG A 10 -1.04 17.87 -11.94
N ASP A 11 -0.73 18.42 -10.77
CA ASP A 11 -0.09 19.74 -10.69
C ASP A 11 1.42 19.65 -10.93
N LEU A 12 2.07 18.63 -10.37
CA LEU A 12 3.49 18.33 -10.57
C LEU A 12 3.76 17.42 -11.79
N ARG A 13 2.70 16.88 -12.41
CA ARG A 13 2.73 15.97 -13.58
C ARG A 13 3.71 14.81 -13.44
N LEU A 14 3.90 14.30 -12.22
CA LEU A 14 4.74 13.14 -11.99
C LEU A 14 4.15 11.89 -12.64
N HIS A 15 5.02 11.05 -13.20
CA HIS A 15 4.60 9.70 -13.59
C HIS A 15 4.17 8.93 -12.33
N PRO A 16 3.14 8.06 -12.39
CA PRO A 16 2.69 7.28 -11.24
C PRO A 16 3.84 6.58 -10.50
N ASP A 17 4.79 6.00 -11.24
CA ASP A 17 5.94 5.32 -10.64
C ASP A 17 6.86 6.27 -9.87
N GLN A 18 7.08 7.48 -10.39
CA GLN A 18 7.89 8.50 -9.71
C GLN A 18 7.18 9.03 -8.48
N PHE A 19 5.86 9.20 -8.54
CA PHE A 19 5.04 9.59 -7.40
C PHE A 19 5.11 8.56 -6.27
N TRP A 20 5.09 7.26 -6.60
CA TRP A 20 5.21 6.20 -5.60
C TRP A 20 6.64 5.95 -5.11
N ALA A 21 7.64 6.30 -5.90
CA ALA A 21 9.05 6.23 -5.49
C ALA A 21 9.44 7.36 -4.52
N LEU A 22 8.72 8.49 -4.54
CA LEU A 22 9.00 9.63 -3.67
C LEU A 22 8.49 9.42 -2.25
N THR A 23 9.29 9.85 -1.28
CA THR A 23 8.80 9.96 0.09
C THR A 23 7.78 11.11 0.20
N PRO A 24 6.80 11.02 1.11
CA PRO A 24 5.84 12.11 1.31
C PRO A 24 6.51 13.45 1.64
N ALA A 25 7.68 13.44 2.27
CA ALA A 25 8.46 14.63 2.58
C ALA A 25 9.04 15.29 1.32
N GLU A 26 9.61 14.51 0.40
CA GLU A 26 10.12 15.01 -0.88
C GLU A 26 9.00 15.56 -1.75
N LEU A 27 7.83 14.90 -1.77
CA LEU A 27 6.65 15.42 -2.44
C LEU A 27 6.19 16.75 -1.82
N GLY A 28 6.17 16.86 -0.50
CA GLY A 28 5.85 18.10 0.20
C GLY A 28 6.78 19.25 -0.19
N LEU A 29 8.08 18.99 -0.23
CA LEU A 29 9.08 19.97 -0.64
C LEU A 29 8.86 20.44 -2.07
N MET A 30 8.60 19.53 -3.01
CA MET A 30 8.32 19.89 -4.41
C MET A 30 7.01 20.66 -4.59
N LEU A 31 6.04 20.45 -3.70
CA LEU A 31 4.77 21.18 -3.66
C LEU A 31 4.85 22.53 -2.92
N GLY A 32 6.03 22.91 -2.40
CA GLY A 32 6.18 24.11 -1.57
C GLY A 32 5.49 24.00 -0.20
N LEU A 33 5.04 22.81 0.17
CA LEU A 33 4.49 22.50 1.47
C LEU A 33 5.68 22.24 2.40
N GLY A 34 6.14 23.28 3.09
CA GLY A 34 7.25 23.17 4.05
C GLY A 34 7.02 22.05 5.08
N PRO A 35 8.07 21.64 5.83
CA PRO A 35 8.03 20.49 6.75
C PRO A 35 7.00 20.58 7.89
N ALA A 36 6.29 21.71 8.01
CA ALA A 36 5.18 21.93 8.94
C ALA A 36 3.80 21.55 8.37
N GLY A 37 3.65 21.42 7.04
CA GLY A 37 2.37 21.16 6.35
C GLY A 37 2.01 19.68 6.23
N LEU A 38 2.99 18.78 6.41
CA LEU A 38 2.75 17.34 6.44
C LEU A 38 2.58 16.88 7.88
N PRO A 39 1.42 16.30 8.25
CA PRO A 39 1.25 15.75 9.59
C PRO A 39 2.32 14.69 9.83
N ARG A 40 3.18 14.96 10.82
CA ARG A 40 4.27 14.07 11.20
C ARG A 40 3.67 12.72 11.59
N MET A 41 4.14 11.65 10.96
CA MET A 41 3.75 10.30 11.33
C MET A 41 4.49 9.92 12.62
N THR A 42 3.83 10.12 13.76
CA THR A 42 4.37 9.70 15.06
C THR A 42 4.26 8.19 15.21
N ARG A 43 5.12 7.60 16.05
CA ARG A 43 5.11 6.15 16.31
C ARG A 43 3.76 5.68 16.86
N ASP A 44 3.12 6.51 17.68
CA ASP A 44 1.80 6.27 18.27
C ASP A 44 0.69 6.22 17.21
N ARG A 45 0.70 7.17 16.26
CA ARG A 45 -0.20 7.20 15.10
C ARG A 45 -0.04 5.96 14.22
N LEU A 46 1.20 5.51 14.01
CA LEU A 46 1.47 4.30 13.25
C LEU A 46 0.93 3.05 13.98
N ALA A 47 1.13 2.95 15.29
CA ALA A 47 0.56 1.86 16.09
C ALA A 47 -0.97 1.81 16.01
N GLY A 48 -1.63 2.99 16.09
CA GLY A 48 -3.09 3.08 15.92
C GLY A 48 -3.58 2.69 14.53
N LEU A 49 -2.80 2.97 13.48
CA LEU A 49 -3.13 2.54 12.12
C LEU A 49 -2.96 1.03 11.93
N ALA A 50 -1.86 0.46 12.44
CA ALA A 50 -1.61 -0.99 12.38
C ALA A 50 -2.69 -1.79 13.12
N ALA A 51 -3.19 -1.27 14.26
CA ALA A 51 -4.30 -1.88 14.98
C ALA A 51 -5.64 -1.79 14.23
N ARG A 52 -5.86 -0.69 13.47
CA ARG A 52 -7.10 -0.45 12.72
C ARG A 52 -7.14 -1.19 11.39
N TYR A 53 -5.98 -1.40 10.77
CA TYR A 53 -5.83 -2.11 9.50
C TYR A 53 -4.77 -3.21 9.68
N PRO A 54 -5.12 -4.31 10.38
CA PRO A 54 -4.22 -5.44 10.47
C PRO A 54 -4.04 -6.04 9.06
N ASP A 55 -2.79 -6.19 8.63
CA ASP A 55 -2.44 -6.86 7.37
C ASP A 55 -2.78 -8.35 7.49
N ALA A 56 -4.04 -8.70 7.24
CA ALA A 56 -4.44 -10.08 7.11
C ALA A 56 -3.76 -10.66 5.86
N PRO A 57 -3.19 -11.88 5.92
CA PRO A 57 -2.75 -12.54 4.71
C PRO A 57 -3.96 -12.64 3.78
N GLY A 58 -3.85 -12.03 2.59
CA GLY A 58 -4.80 -12.25 1.51
C GLY A 58 -4.97 -13.76 1.29
N PRO A 59 -6.13 -14.24 0.84
CA PRO A 59 -6.42 -15.66 0.75
C PRO A 59 -5.26 -16.33 0.06
N SER A 60 -4.54 -17.19 0.81
CA SER A 60 -3.45 -18.00 0.30
C SER A 60 -4.01 -18.64 -0.96
N GLY A 61 -3.47 -18.24 -2.12
CA GLY A 61 -3.94 -18.70 -3.40
C GLY A 61 -4.08 -20.19 -3.28
N ALA A 62 -5.31 -20.69 -3.42
CA ALA A 62 -5.62 -22.09 -3.28
C ALA A 62 -4.63 -22.84 -4.17
N ARG A 63 -3.58 -23.41 -3.56
CA ARG A 63 -3.06 -24.66 -4.05
C ARG A 63 -4.21 -25.59 -3.73
N THR A 64 -5.11 -25.71 -4.71
CA THR A 64 -6.01 -26.83 -4.85
C THR A 64 -5.09 -28.04 -4.76
N ASP A 65 -4.96 -28.56 -3.55
CA ASP A 65 -4.53 -29.92 -3.33
C ASP A 65 -5.68 -30.72 -3.90
N GLU A 66 -5.63 -30.95 -5.21
CA GLU A 66 -6.54 -31.90 -5.84
C GLU A 66 -6.21 -33.24 -5.20
N PRO A 67 -7.16 -33.86 -4.45
CA PRO A 67 -6.96 -35.20 -3.98
C PRO A 67 -6.86 -36.07 -5.23
N ARG A 68 -5.66 -36.55 -5.52
CA ARG A 68 -5.41 -37.57 -6.53
C ARG A 68 -6.36 -38.72 -6.21
N GLY A 69 -7.39 -38.88 -7.03
CA GLY A 69 -8.30 -40.01 -6.97
C GLY A 69 -7.48 -41.28 -7.05
N GLN A 70 -7.34 -41.92 -5.91
CA GLN A 70 -6.87 -43.28 -5.73
C GLN A 70 -7.95 -44.16 -6.36
N ASP A 71 -7.77 -44.54 -7.63
CA ASP A 71 -8.60 -45.54 -8.30
C ASP A 71 -7.97 -46.91 -8.00
N ASP A 72 -8.14 -47.35 -6.75
CA ASP A 72 -7.96 -48.75 -6.36
C ASP A 72 -9.34 -49.43 -6.48
N GLY A 73 -9.52 -50.19 -7.55
CA GLY A 73 -10.78 -50.88 -7.86
C GLY A 73 -10.53 -52.18 -8.59
N ASP A 74 -10.10 -53.17 -7.82
CA ASP A 74 -10.03 -54.61 -8.14
C ASP A 74 -11.39 -55.15 -8.63
N GLY A 75 -11.34 -56.04 -9.64
CA GLY A 75 -12.50 -56.72 -10.24
C GLY A 75 -12.17 -57.46 -11.53
#